data_AF-A0A7C2VFZ3-F1
#
_entry.id   AF-A0A7C2VFZ3-F1
#
_cell.length_a   1.000
_cell.length_b   1.000
_cell.length_c   1.000
_cell.angle_alpha   90.00
_cell.angle_beta   90.00
_cell.angle_gamma   90.00
#
_symmetry.space_group_name_H-M   'P 1'
#
loop_
_entity.id
_entity.type
_entity.pdbx_description
1 polymer ?
#
loop_
_entity_poly.entity_id
_entity_poly.type
_entity_poly.pdbx_seq_one_letter_code
_entity_poly.pdbx_strand_id
1 'polypeptide(L)' 'MLGTQKRWQEDLFVAGPLSSLIPDDHILKRVDKIMDLSWLRDEVKDLYCMSNGRPGIDP' A
#
# COMPACT_ATOMS: atom_id res chain seq x y z
N MET A 1 18.09 2.81 35.56
CA MET A 1 18.45 4.00 34.76
C MET A 1 17.86 3.82 33.37
N LEU A 2 16.78 4.55 33.05
CA LEU A 2 16.19 4.52 31.71
C LEU A 2 17.02 5.42 30.81
N GLY A 3 17.91 4.81 30.01
CA GLY A 3 18.69 5.51 29.00
C GLY A 3 17.95 5.53 27.67
N THR A 4 17.81 6.71 27.08
CA THR A 4 17.31 6.84 25.71
C THR A 4 18.47 6.64 24.75
N GLN A 5 18.46 5.57 23.97
CA GLN A 5 19.43 5.40 22.89
C GLN A 5 19.07 6.42 21.79
N LYS A 6 19.94 7.40 21.52
CA LYS A 6 19.81 8.26 20.33
C LYS A 6 20.07 7.40 19.11
N ARG A 7 18.99 6.80 18.56
CA ARG A 7 19.02 6.21 17.23
C ARG A 7 19.13 7.36 16.25
N TRP A 8 20.27 7.46 15.57
CA TRP A 8 20.44 8.34 14.42
C TRP A 8 19.63 7.72 13.27
N GLN A 9 18.34 8.00 13.27
CA GLN A 9 17.47 7.69 12.15
C GLN A 9 17.33 9.01 11.40
N GLU A 10 18.22 9.22 10.44
CA GLU A 10 18.09 10.31 9.47
C GLU A 10 16.70 10.21 8.81
N ASP A 11 16.04 11.35 8.59
CA ASP A 11 14.77 11.36 7.87
C ASP A 11 15.03 10.95 6.41
N LEU A 12 14.71 9.70 6.08
CA LEU A 12 14.88 9.17 4.72
C LEU A 12 13.65 9.53 3.88
N PHE A 13 13.79 10.58 3.07
CA PHE A 13 12.82 10.92 2.04
C PHE A 13 13.22 10.30 0.70
N VAL A 14 12.39 9.38 0.20
CA VAL A 14 12.54 8.83 -1.16
C VAL A 14 11.44 9.42 -2.04
N ALA A 15 11.83 10.26 -3.00
CA ALA A 15 10.92 10.82 -3.97
C ALA A 15 10.85 9.93 -5.20
N GLY A 16 9.65 9.46 -5.55
CA GLY A 16 9.43 8.65 -6.75
C GLY A 16 8.20 7.75 -6.62
N PRO A 17 7.76 7.16 -7.74
CA PRO A 17 6.69 6.17 -7.70
C PRO A 17 7.13 4.94 -6.91
N LEU A 18 6.33 4.53 -5.93
CA LEU A 18 6.64 3.37 -5.08
C LEU A 18 6.95 2.11 -5.92
N SER A 19 6.29 1.96 -7.07
CA SER A 19 6.49 0.84 -7.99
C SER A 19 7.91 0.73 -8.56
N SER A 20 8.65 1.84 -8.70
CA SER A 20 10.04 1.81 -9.16
C SER A 20 11.02 1.34 -8.08
N LEU A 21 10.60 1.31 -6.82
CA LEU A 21 11.39 0.84 -5.69
C LEU A 21 11.21 -0.67 -5.44
N ILE A 22 10.25 -1.30 -6.13
CA ILE A 22 9.92 -2.72 -5.96
C ILE A 22 10.62 -3.53 -7.07
N PRO A 23 11.40 -4.58 -6.77
CA PRO A 23 12.01 -5.44 -7.78
C PRO A 23 10.98 -6.08 -8.72
N ASP A 24 11.35 -6.31 -9.98
CA ASP A 24 10.42 -6.87 -10.98
C ASP A 24 10.09 -8.35 -10.79
N ASP A 25 10.97 -9.09 -10.14
CA ASP A 25 10.79 -10.49 -9.77
C ASP A 25 10.03 -10.67 -8.44
N HIS A 26 9.66 -9.57 -7.79
CA HIS A 26 8.92 -9.59 -6.53
C HIS A 26 7.62 -10.41 -6.67
N ILE A 27 7.40 -11.32 -5.73
CA ILE A 27 6.28 -12.27 -5.78
C ILE A 27 4.92 -11.59 -5.97
N LEU A 28 4.68 -10.47 -5.29
CA LEU A 28 3.41 -9.75 -5.41
C LEU A 28 3.21 -9.11 -6.78
N LYS A 29 4.28 -8.65 -7.48
CA LYS A 29 4.17 -8.20 -8.88
C LYS A 29 3.81 -9.36 -9.81
N ARG A 30 4.28 -10.57 -9.50
CA ARG A 30 3.95 -11.77 -10.28
C ARG A 30 2.51 -12.22 -10.06
N VAL A 31 2.04 -12.14 -8.81
CA VAL A 31 0.63 -12.45 -8.46
C VAL A 31 -0.32 -11.43 -9.09
N ASP A 32 -0.01 -10.13 -8.98
CA ASP A 32 -0.82 -9.04 -9.54
C ASP A 32 -1.08 -9.21 -11.05
N LYS A 33 -0.09 -9.70 -11.81
CA LYS A 33 -0.23 -9.96 -13.25
C LYS A 33 -1.27 -11.03 -13.61
N ILE A 34 -1.59 -11.94 -12.71
CA ILE A 34 -2.50 -13.07 -12.97
C ILE A 34 -3.78 -13.02 -12.14
N MET A 35 -3.83 -12.14 -11.15
CA MET A 35 -4.93 -12.05 -10.20
C MET A 35 -5.94 -11.01 -10.69
N ASP A 36 -7.05 -11.48 -11.24
CA ASP A 36 -8.17 -10.63 -11.62
C ASP A 36 -9.08 -10.33 -10.43
N LEU A 37 -9.07 -9.07 -9.98
CA LEU A 37 -9.95 -8.54 -8.94
C LEU A 37 -10.93 -7.48 -9.48
N SER A 38 -11.16 -7.42 -10.80
CA SER A 38 -12.06 -6.45 -11.41
C SER A 38 -13.49 -6.51 -10.85
N TRP A 39 -13.94 -7.68 -10.39
CA TRP A 39 -15.24 -7.92 -9.77
C TRP A 39 -15.34 -7.49 -8.30
N LEU A 40 -14.21 -7.38 -7.59
CA LEU A 40 -14.20 -7.27 -6.13
C LEU A 40 -14.84 -5.96 -5.65
N ARG A 41 -14.62 -4.85 -6.37
CA ARG A 41 -15.15 -3.53 -5.98
C ARG A 41 -16.67 -3.51 -5.98
N ASP A 42 -17.29 -4.14 -6.97
CA ASP A 42 -18.74 -4.21 -7.06
C ASP A 42 -19.31 -5.10 -5.94
N GLU A 43 -18.65 -6.22 -5.64
CA GLU A 43 -19.07 -7.15 -4.58
C GLU A 43 -19.06 -6.52 -3.18
N VAL A 44 -18.04 -5.70 -2.87
CA VAL A 44 -17.90 -5.09 -1.53
C VAL A 44 -18.49 -3.69 -1.43
N LYS A 45 -19.06 -3.15 -2.51
CA LYS A 45 -19.50 -1.75 -2.59
C LYS A 45 -20.42 -1.36 -1.45
N ASP A 46 -21.38 -2.21 -1.13
CA ASP A 46 -22.40 -1.95 -0.10
C ASP A 46 -21.83 -1.97 1.32
N LEU A 47 -20.61 -2.48 1.50
CA LEU A 47 -19.89 -2.48 2.78
C LEU A 47 -19.17 -1.15 3.03
N TYR A 48 -19.02 -0.30 2.01
CA TYR A 48 -18.36 0.99 2.13
C TYR A 48 -19.38 2.11 2.40
N CYS A 49 -19.04 3.00 3.32
CA CYS A 49 -19.86 4.19 3.52
C CYS A 49 -19.63 5.22 2.40
N MET A 50 -20.71 5.57 1.71
CA MET A 50 -20.69 6.46 0.55
C MET A 50 -20.38 7.92 0.86
N SER A 51 -20.60 8.37 2.10
CA SER A 51 -20.61 9.81 2.44
C SER A 51 -19.53 10.24 3.43
N ASN A 52 -18.99 9.32 4.22
CA ASN A 52 -18.02 9.65 5.28
C ASN A 52 -16.97 8.54 5.54
N GLY A 53 -16.85 7.55 4.63
CA GLY A 53 -15.88 6.46 4.72
C GLY A 53 -14.58 6.74 3.96
N ARG A 54 -13.57 5.89 4.19
CA ARG A 54 -12.38 5.82 3.30
C ARG A 54 -12.87 5.43 1.89
N PRO A 55 -12.54 6.20 0.84
CA PRO A 55 -12.87 5.80 -0.51
C PRO A 55 -12.31 4.41 -0.81
N GLY A 56 -13.14 3.54 -1.39
CA GLY A 56 -12.72 2.22 -1.89
C GLY A 56 -11.88 2.36 -3.16
N ILE A 57 -10.85 3.19 -3.12
CA ILE A 57 -9.90 3.46 -4.20
C ILE A 57 -8.53 2.97 -3.70
N ASP A 58 -7.78 2.34 -4.59
CA ASP A 58 -6.45 1.83 -4.26
C ASP A 58 -5.45 3.01 -4.23
N PRO A 59 -4.50 3.00 -3.29
CA PRO A 59 -3.51 4.07 -3.12
C PRO A 59 -2.47 4.14 -4.25
#